data_AF-A0A0R2AKN3-F1
#
_entry.id   AF-A0A0R2AKN3-F1
#
_cell.length_a   1.000
_cell.length_b   1.000
_cell.length_c   1.000
_cell.angle_alpha   90.00
_cell.angle_beta   90.00
_cell.angle_gamma   90.00
#
_symmetry.space_group_name_H-M   'P 1'
#
loop_
_entity.id
_entity.type
_entity.pdbx_description
1 polymer ?
#
loop_
_entity_poly.entity_id
_entity_poly.type
_entity_poly.pdbx_seq_one_letter_code
_entity_poly.pdbx_strand_id
1 'polypeptide(L)' 'MIVKTRKVGNSTVLTVPKDFNIKVAKEYKPKLLADGSILFAPKSKKRLGTVRPED' A
#
# COMPACT_ATOMS: atom_id res chain seq x y z
N MET A 1 11.73 0.36 -13.64
CA MET A 1 12.43 -0.25 -12.49
C MET A 1 11.88 -1.64 -12.27
N ILE A 2 12.73 -2.65 -12.13
CA ILE A 2 12.34 -4.06 -11.93
C ILE A 2 12.71 -4.46 -10.50
N VAL A 3 11.75 -4.98 -9.74
CA VAL A 3 11.98 -5.51 -8.38
C VAL A 3 11.83 -7.03 -8.40
N LYS A 4 12.62 -7.74 -7.58
CA LYS A 4 12.55 -9.20 -7.44
C LYS A 4 11.83 -9.56 -6.14
N THR A 5 10.97 -10.56 -6.21
CA THR A 5 10.37 -11.19 -5.02
C THR A 5 11.43 -11.96 -4.25
N ARG A 6 11.25 -12.06 -2.93
CA ARG A 6 12.09 -12.86 -2.04
C ARG A 6 11.22 -13.68 -1.10
N LYS A 7 11.71 -14.85 -0.68
CA LYS A 7 11.07 -15.67 0.36
C LYS A 7 11.63 -15.27 1.73
N VAL A 8 10.76 -15.03 2.69
CA VAL A 8 11.11 -14.76 4.10
C VAL A 8 10.23 -15.65 4.96
N GLY A 9 10.81 -16.68 5.58
CA GLY A 9 10.06 -17.74 6.23
C GLY A 9 9.09 -18.41 5.24
N ASN A 10 7.81 -18.43 5.58
CA ASN A 10 6.73 -18.93 4.71
C ASN A 10 6.06 -17.84 3.87
N SER A 11 6.61 -16.63 3.85
CA SER A 11 6.03 -15.48 3.15
C SER A 11 6.82 -15.11 1.90
N THR A 12 6.13 -14.52 0.92
CA THR A 12 6.75 -13.83 -0.23
C THR A 12 6.73 -12.33 0.02
N VAL A 13 7.88 -11.68 -0.17
CA VAL A 13 8.08 -10.26 0.09
C VAL A 13 8.58 -9.55 -1.16
N LEU A 14 8.06 -8.35 -1.40
CA LEU A 14 8.53 -7.41 -2.43
C LEU A 14 9.26 -6.25 -1.76
N THR A 15 10.43 -5.90 -2.28
CA THR A 15 11.14 -4.69 -1.84
C THR A 15 10.49 -3.46 -2.45
N VAL A 16 10.08 -2.51 -1.59
CA VAL A 16 9.62 -1.19 -2.01
C VAL A 16 10.84 -0.27 -2.17
N PRO A 17 11.08 0.30 -3.36
CA PRO A 17 12.18 1.24 -3.58
C PRO A 17 12.05 2.51 -2.75
N LYS A 18 13.19 3.07 -2.32
CA LYS A 18 13.26 4.24 -1.44
C LYS A 18 12.59 5.48 -2.06
N ASP A 19 12.64 5.60 -3.38
CA ASP A 19 12.09 6.73 -4.15
C ASP A 19 10.57 6.89 -3.98
N PHE A 20 9.87 5.83 -3.56
CA PHE A 20 8.43 5.89 -3.31
C PHE A 20 8.07 6.52 -1.95
N ASN A 21 9.07 6.83 -1.12
CA ASN A 21 8.92 7.52 0.17
C ASN A 21 7.81 6.93 1.07
N ILE A 22 7.66 5.59 1.04
CA ILE A 22 6.67 4.88 1.85
C ILE A 22 7.18 4.81 3.29
N LYS A 23 6.44 5.40 4.23
CA LYS A 23 6.77 5.35 5.65
C LYS A 23 6.70 3.92 6.18
N VAL A 24 7.72 3.54 6.95
CA VAL A 24 7.78 2.29 7.71
C VAL A 24 6.57 2.21 8.68
N ALA A 25 6.08 1.00 8.96
CA ALA A 25 4.94 0.72 9.84
C ALA A 25 3.55 1.17 9.35
N LYS A 26 3.38 1.50 8.06
CA LYS A 26 2.04 1.64 7.46
C LYS A 26 1.48 0.28 7.03
N GLU A 27 0.24 0.01 7.44
CA GLU A 27 -0.52 -1.16 6.97
C GLU A 27 -1.20 -0.87 5.63
N TYR A 28 -1.07 -1.83 4.71
CA TYR A 28 -1.71 -1.80 3.40
C TYR A 28 -2.59 -3.03 3.22
N LYS A 29 -3.77 -2.85 2.61
CA LYS A 29 -4.64 -3.94 2.17
C LYS A 29 -4.33 -4.23 0.70
N PRO A 30 -3.75 -5.40 0.37
CA PRO A 30 -3.53 -5.80 -1.01
C PRO A 30 -4.85 -6.22 -1.67
N LYS A 31 -4.97 -5.96 -2.98
CA LYS A 31 -6.02 -6.47 -3.85
C LYS A 31 -5.41 -6.93 -5.18
N LEU A 32 -5.82 -8.10 -5.67
CA LEU A 32 -5.52 -8.54 -7.03
C LEU A 32 -6.60 -7.98 -7.97
N LEU A 33 -6.18 -7.26 -8.99
CA LEU A 33 -7.04 -6.71 -10.02
C LEU A 33 -7.20 -7.70 -11.19
N ALA A 34 -8.20 -7.45 -12.04
CA ALA A 34 -8.54 -8.35 -13.15
C ALA A 34 -7.45 -8.40 -14.24
N ASP A 35 -6.60 -7.38 -14.32
CA ASP A 35 -5.43 -7.31 -15.22
C ASP A 35 -4.21 -8.06 -14.67
N GLY A 36 -4.32 -8.68 -13.48
CA GLY A 36 -3.22 -9.36 -12.79
C GLY A 36 -2.34 -8.44 -11.93
N SER A 37 -2.64 -7.14 -11.87
CA SER A 37 -1.91 -6.18 -11.04
C SER A 37 -2.27 -6.35 -9.55
N ILE A 38 -1.30 -6.15 -8.65
CA ILE A 38 -1.52 -6.11 -7.21
C ILE A 38 -1.53 -4.66 -6.72
N LEU A 39 -2.66 -4.19 -6.22
CA LEU A 39 -2.82 -2.85 -5.65
C LEU A 39 -2.70 -2.89 -4.12
N PHE A 40 -1.74 -2.15 -3.56
CA PHE A 40 -1.59 -1.96 -2.12
C PHE A 40 -2.21 -0.62 -1.69
N ALA A 41 -3.39 -0.66 -1.06
CA ALA A 41 -4.07 0.54 -0.58
C ALA A 41 -3.86 0.72 0.94
N PRO A 42 -3.54 1.92 1.45
CA PRO A 42 -3.42 2.16 2.90
C PRO A 42 -4.71 1.78 3.63
N LYS A 43 -4.61 1.05 4.74
CA LYS A 43 -5.78 0.57 5.49
C LYS A 43 -6.60 1.73 6.12
N SER A 44 -5.92 2.81 6.50
CA SER A 44 -6.56 4.03 7.01
C SER A 44 -5.69 5.27 6.75
N LYS A 45 -6.25 6.29 6.10
CA LYS A 45 -6.09 7.66 6.61
C LYS A 45 -7.36 7.92 7.39
N LYS A 46 -7.28 8.34 8.66
CA LYS A 46 -8.38 9.09 9.28
C LYS A 46 -8.85 10.10 8.22
N ARG A 47 -10.13 10.05 7.82
CA ARG A 47 -10.75 11.09 7.01
C ARG A 47 -10.44 12.40 7.72
N LEU A 48 -9.59 13.23 7.11
CA LEU A 48 -9.53 14.64 7.46
C LEU A 48 -10.95 15.19 7.27
N GLY A 49 -11.42 15.99 8.23
CA GLY A 49 -12.82 16.28 8.49
C GLY A 49 -13.68 16.47 7.25
N THR A 50 -14.86 15.85 7.27
CA THR A 50 -16.00 16.40 6.55
C THR A 50 -16.18 17.83 7.07
N VAL A 51 -15.76 18.83 6.29
CA VAL A 51 -16.24 20.20 6.48
C VAL A 51 -17.74 20.11 6.22
N ARG A 52 -18.54 20.32 7.26
CA ARG A 52 -19.97 20.58 7.08
C ARG A 52 -20.05 21.91 6.32
N PRO A 53 -20.75 22.00 5.17
CA PRO A 53 -21.18 23.31 4.72
C PRO A 53 -22.18 23.81 5.76
N GLU A 54 -21.87 24.96 6.35
CA GLU A 54 -22.85 25.73 7.11
C GLU A 54 -23.85 26.28 6.10
N ASP A 55 -25.13 25.98 6.31
CA ASP A 55 -26.28 26.79 5.89
C ASP A 55 -27.16 26.99 7.13
#